data_AF-A0A7Y2B118-F1
#
_entry.id   AF-A0A7Y2B118-F1
#
_cell.length_a   1.000
_cell.length_b   1.000
_cell.length_c   1.000
_cell.angle_alpha   90.00
_cell.angle_beta   90.00
_cell.angle_gamma   90.00
#
_symmetry.space_group_name_H-M   'P 1'
#
loop_
_entity.id
_entity.type
_entity.pdbx_description
1 polymer ?
#
loop_
_entity_poly.entity_id
_entity_poly.type
_entity_poly.pdbx_seq_one_letter_code
_entity_poly.pdbx_strand_id
1 'polypeptide(L)'
;MTVEELETDAQRTEWDRFVASREESTLGHDSRWQSILEDAFGHEPHFLMARDDAGDVRGILPLVLVEGLVGGRALVSLPWLDIAGLLADGSEAADALIAKASKLARDRDCRYLEVRALEPYSAPHPIETHKVVMRRKLDEPDALWKSFSAKVRNQIRKAEKEGLRARIG
;
A
#
# COMPACT_ATOMS: atom_id res chain seq x y z
N MET A 1 -4.40 11.41 -19.35
CA MET A 1 -4.59 10.70 -18.06
C MET A 1 -5.94 11.06 -17.42
N THR A 2 -6.81 10.07 -17.16
CA THR A 2 -8.05 10.21 -16.38
C THR A 2 -7.89 9.53 -15.01
N VAL A 3 -8.58 10.03 -13.98
CA VAL A 3 -8.55 9.42 -12.63
C VAL A 3 -9.97 9.19 -12.13
N GLU A 4 -10.27 7.95 -11.76
CA GLU A 4 -11.59 7.49 -11.29
C GLU A 4 -11.48 6.77 -9.94
N GLU A 5 -12.62 6.60 -9.25
CA GLU A 5 -12.71 5.79 -8.03
C GLU A 5 -13.03 4.33 -8.39
N LEU A 6 -12.52 3.42 -7.56
CA LEU A 6 -12.80 1.99 -7.64
C LEU A 6 -14.21 1.70 -7.10
N GLU A 7 -15.15 1.42 -7.99
CA GLU A 7 -16.57 1.23 -7.63
C GLU A 7 -17.11 -0.16 -8.02
N THR A 8 -16.53 -0.79 -9.04
CA THR A 8 -17.06 -2.02 -9.64
C THR A 8 -16.08 -3.20 -9.56
N ASP A 9 -16.60 -4.43 -9.61
CA ASP A 9 -15.77 -5.65 -9.61
C ASP A 9 -14.87 -5.77 -10.85
N ALA A 10 -15.30 -5.20 -11.98
CA ALA A 10 -14.47 -5.12 -13.18
C ALA A 10 -13.24 -4.24 -12.94
N GLN A 11 -13.43 -3.07 -12.32
CA GLN A 11 -12.32 -2.19 -11.92
C GLN A 11 -11.43 -2.85 -10.86
N ARG A 12 -11.98 -3.60 -9.89
CA ARG A 12 -11.18 -4.38 -8.92
C ARG A 12 -10.25 -5.37 -9.62
N THR A 13 -10.78 -6.08 -10.62
CA THR A 13 -10.00 -7.03 -11.41
C THR A 13 -8.86 -6.33 -12.16
N GLU A 14 -9.10 -5.15 -12.72
CA GLU A 14 -8.09 -4.37 -13.44
C GLU A 14 -7.04 -3.77 -12.49
N TRP A 15 -7.49 -3.26 -11.34
CA TRP A 15 -6.64 -2.79 -10.24
C TRP A 15 -5.69 -3.91 -9.80
N ASP A 16 -6.22 -5.07 -9.44
CA ASP A 16 -5.40 -6.18 -8.93
C ASP A 16 -4.46 -6.74 -10.01
N ARG A 17 -4.85 -6.69 -11.29
CA ARG A 17 -3.97 -7.01 -12.42
C ARG A 17 -2.80 -6.03 -12.51
N PHE A 18 -3.04 -4.73 -12.35
CA PHE A 18 -1.99 -3.71 -12.32
C PHE A 18 -1.08 -3.90 -11.11
N VAL A 19 -1.63 -4.17 -9.92
CA VAL A 19 -0.85 -4.47 -8.70
C VAL A 19 0.08 -5.66 -8.95
N ALA A 20 -0.45 -6.76 -9.49
CA ALA A 20 0.30 -7.97 -9.77
C ALA A 20 1.42 -7.78 -10.81
N SER A 21 1.32 -6.75 -11.67
CA SER A 21 2.35 -6.46 -12.68
C SER A 21 3.49 -5.57 -12.17
N ARG A 22 3.48 -5.15 -10.91
CA ARG A 22 4.48 -4.21 -10.33
C ARG A 22 5.29 -4.89 -9.23
N GLU A 23 6.61 -4.82 -9.33
CA GLU A 23 7.53 -5.39 -8.33
C GLU A 23 7.51 -4.58 -7.02
N GLU A 24 7.18 -3.30 -7.11
CA GLU A 24 7.07 -2.36 -6.00
C GLU A 24 5.74 -2.50 -5.23
N SER A 25 4.83 -3.35 -5.73
CA SER A 25 3.56 -3.59 -5.07
C SER A 25 3.75 -4.26 -3.70
N THR A 26 2.77 -4.04 -2.82
CA THR A 26 2.71 -4.63 -1.48
C THR A 26 1.29 -5.14 -1.26
N LEU A 27 1.10 -5.94 -0.21
CA LEU A 27 -0.24 -6.37 0.21
C LEU A 27 -1.18 -5.18 0.47
N GLY A 28 -0.64 -4.00 0.80
CA GLY A 28 -1.44 -2.80 1.04
C GLY A 28 -2.08 -2.20 -0.19
N HIS A 29 -1.70 -2.64 -1.39
CA HIS A 29 -2.37 -2.24 -2.63
C HIS A 29 -3.48 -3.21 -3.04
N ASP A 30 -3.76 -4.28 -2.30
CA ASP A 30 -4.81 -5.24 -2.66
C ASP A 30 -6.21 -4.61 -2.60
N SER A 31 -7.03 -4.79 -3.65
CA SER A 31 -8.35 -4.15 -3.73
C SER A 31 -9.32 -4.58 -2.63
N ARG A 32 -9.10 -5.77 -2.02
CA ARG A 32 -9.93 -6.29 -0.91
C ARG A 32 -9.81 -5.44 0.35
N TRP A 33 -8.77 -4.61 0.47
CA TRP A 33 -8.70 -3.66 1.58
C TRP A 33 -9.91 -2.71 1.57
N GLN A 34 -10.47 -2.35 0.42
CA GLN A 34 -11.61 -1.44 0.37
C GLN A 34 -12.79 -1.98 1.19
N SER A 35 -13.22 -3.23 0.96
CA SER A 35 -14.32 -3.83 1.71
C SER A 35 -13.95 -4.12 3.16
N ILE A 36 -12.72 -4.53 3.45
CA ILE A 36 -12.26 -4.73 4.83
C ILE A 36 -12.37 -3.42 5.63
N LEU A 37 -11.95 -2.29 5.03
CA LEU A 37 -12.00 -0.98 5.66
C LEU A 37 -13.42 -0.50 5.93
N GLU A 38 -14.33 -0.71 4.97
CA GLU A 38 -15.75 -0.38 5.11
C GLU A 38 -16.43 -1.28 6.14
N ASP A 39 -16.39 -2.60 5.91
CA ASP A 39 -17.21 -3.57 6.63
C ASP A 39 -16.72 -3.83 8.06
N ALA A 40 -15.41 -3.93 8.26
CA ALA A 40 -14.83 -4.30 9.55
C ALA A 40 -14.46 -3.09 10.40
N PHE A 41 -14.09 -1.96 9.78
CA PHE A 41 -13.58 -0.79 10.49
C PHE A 41 -14.49 0.45 10.39
N GLY A 42 -15.49 0.44 9.50
CA GLY A 42 -16.39 1.58 9.31
C GLY A 42 -15.68 2.83 8.77
N HIS A 43 -14.55 2.66 8.08
CA HIS A 43 -13.87 3.77 7.41
C HIS A 43 -14.42 4.00 6.01
N GLU A 44 -14.19 5.20 5.48
CA GLU A 44 -14.57 5.57 4.12
C GLU A 44 -13.31 5.52 3.21
N PRO A 45 -13.11 4.43 2.44
CA PRO A 45 -12.02 4.32 1.50
C PRO A 45 -12.31 5.07 0.19
N HIS A 46 -11.27 5.65 -0.39
CA HIS A 46 -11.28 6.31 -1.69
C HIS A 46 -10.13 5.78 -2.55
N PHE A 47 -10.35 4.64 -3.18
CA PHE A 47 -9.32 3.97 -3.96
C PHE A 47 -9.29 4.57 -5.37
N LEU A 48 -8.23 5.32 -5.68
CA LEU A 48 -8.10 6.07 -6.93
C LEU A 48 -7.30 5.28 -7.96
N MET A 49 -7.77 5.26 -9.21
CA MET A 49 -7.12 4.59 -10.33
C MET A 49 -6.95 5.54 -11.50
N ALA A 50 -5.75 5.59 -12.06
CA ALA A 50 -5.39 6.43 -13.21
C ALA A 50 -5.31 5.60 -14.49
N ARG A 51 -5.86 6.13 -15.58
CA ARG A 51 -5.84 5.51 -16.90
C ARG A 51 -5.27 6.44 -17.97
N ASP A 52 -4.57 5.84 -18.92
CA ASP A 52 -4.20 6.54 -20.15
C ASP A 52 -5.38 6.61 -21.14
N ASP A 53 -5.13 7.22 -22.29
CA ASP A 53 -6.14 7.41 -23.34
C ASP A 53 -6.53 6.10 -24.05
N ALA A 54 -5.73 5.03 -23.89
CA ALA A 54 -6.08 3.69 -24.36
C ALA A 54 -6.98 2.94 -23.36
N GLY A 55 -7.14 3.47 -22.15
CA GLY A 55 -7.94 2.89 -21.07
C GLY A 55 -7.15 1.96 -20.15
N ASP A 56 -5.83 1.82 -20.36
CA ASP A 56 -4.98 0.97 -19.54
C ASP A 56 -4.69 1.64 -18.19
N VAL A 57 -4.67 0.84 -17.13
CA VAL A 57 -4.33 1.32 -15.78
C VAL A 57 -2.85 1.67 -15.74
N ARG A 58 -2.55 2.93 -15.43
CA ARG A 58 -1.18 3.47 -15.31
C ARG A 58 -0.80 3.81 -13.88
N GLY A 59 -1.75 3.78 -12.94
CA GLY A 59 -1.42 3.96 -11.54
C GLY A 59 -2.62 3.78 -10.62
N ILE A 60 -2.32 3.58 -9.34
CA ILE A 60 -3.29 3.45 -8.27
C ILE A 60 -2.82 4.22 -7.03
N LEU A 61 -3.78 4.65 -6.23
CA LEU A 61 -3.54 5.25 -4.93
C LEU A 61 -4.71 4.88 -4.00
N PRO A 62 -4.56 3.85 -3.14
CA PRO A 62 -5.53 3.60 -2.08
C PRO A 62 -5.49 4.79 -1.12
N LEU A 63 -6.66 5.24 -0.65
CA LEU A 63 -6.81 6.28 0.35
C LEU A 63 -7.94 5.92 1.30
N VAL A 64 -7.88 6.43 2.51
CA VAL A 64 -8.88 6.25 3.55
C VAL A 64 -9.10 7.58 4.24
N LEU A 65 -10.35 8.00 4.35
CA LEU A 65 -10.73 9.14 5.17
C LEU A 65 -10.75 8.71 6.64
N VAL A 66 -9.91 9.33 7.45
CA VAL A 66 -9.78 9.06 8.88
C VAL A 66 -10.19 10.28 9.68
N GLU A 67 -11.08 10.07 10.65
CA GLU A 67 -11.55 11.11 11.56
C GLU A 67 -10.82 10.99 12.91
N GLY A 68 -10.23 12.09 13.39
CA GLY A 68 -9.52 12.11 14.67
C GLY A 68 -10.45 12.32 15.86
N LEU A 69 -10.13 11.70 17.00
CA LEU A 69 -10.89 11.81 18.26
C LEU A 69 -11.01 13.25 18.82
N VAL A 70 -10.06 14.14 18.50
CA VAL A 70 -10.03 15.54 18.95
C VAL A 70 -10.35 16.51 17.80
N GLY A 71 -11.11 16.03 16.81
CA GLY A 71 -11.57 16.80 15.66
C GLY A 71 -10.56 16.90 14.52
N GLY A 72 -11.10 17.05 13.30
CA GLY A 72 -10.37 17.15 12.04
C GLY A 72 -10.24 15.82 11.29
N ARG A 73 -10.24 15.92 9.96
CA ARG A 73 -10.15 14.79 9.03
C ARG A 73 -8.76 14.72 8.41
N ALA A 74 -8.34 13.52 8.02
CA ALA A 74 -7.14 13.29 7.23
C ALA A 74 -7.44 12.28 6.13
N LEU A 75 -6.82 12.46 4.97
CA LEU A 75 -6.85 11.48 3.90
C LEU A 75 -5.51 10.77 3.90
N VAL A 76 -5.48 9.46 4.14
CA VAL A 76 -4.23 8.70 4.31
C VAL A 76 -4.21 7.48 3.40
N SER A 77 -3.08 7.11 2.83
CA SER A 77 -3.04 6.06 1.80
C SER A 77 -3.39 4.65 2.31
N LEU A 78 -3.05 4.33 3.57
CA LEU A 78 -3.70 3.30 4.37
C LEU A 78 -3.31 3.49 5.86
N PRO A 79 -4.26 3.54 6.81
CA PRO A 79 -3.96 3.97 8.18
C PRO A 79 -3.04 3.03 8.98
N TRP A 80 -3.02 1.73 8.68
CA TRP A 80 -2.26 0.73 9.48
C TRP A 80 -1.09 0.08 8.76
N LEU A 81 -0.97 0.30 7.45
CA LEU A 81 0.19 -0.16 6.70
C LEU A 81 1.11 1.03 6.46
N ASP A 82 2.40 0.83 6.73
CA ASP A 82 3.42 1.83 6.46
C ASP A 82 3.82 1.87 4.98
N ILE A 83 3.34 0.91 4.19
CA ILE A 83 3.71 0.68 2.79
C ILE A 83 2.48 0.32 1.95
N ALA A 84 1.68 1.33 1.62
CA ALA A 84 0.45 1.22 0.85
C ALA A 84 0.16 2.59 0.24
N GLY A 85 1.02 3.01 -0.69
CA GLY A 85 1.11 4.40 -1.14
C GLY A 85 0.77 4.54 -2.61
N LEU A 86 1.37 5.54 -3.24
CA LEU A 86 1.29 5.73 -4.68
C LEU A 86 2.03 4.61 -5.41
N LEU A 87 1.35 3.94 -6.33
CA LEU A 87 1.95 3.00 -7.26
C LEU A 87 1.60 3.42 -8.68
N ALA A 88 2.57 3.92 -9.44
CA ALA A 88 2.34 4.53 -10.74
C ALA A 88 3.44 4.20 -11.74
N ASP A 89 3.05 4.11 -13.01
CA ASP A 89 3.92 3.91 -14.17
C ASP A 89 4.27 5.27 -14.78
N GLY A 90 5.33 5.89 -14.25
CA GLY A 90 5.81 7.20 -14.67
C GLY A 90 5.15 8.37 -13.94
N SER A 91 5.71 9.56 -14.16
CA SER A 91 5.30 10.78 -13.45
C SER A 91 3.90 11.24 -13.82
N GLU A 92 3.44 11.06 -15.07
CA GLU A 92 2.13 11.55 -15.50
C GLU A 92 0.98 10.93 -14.69
N ALA A 93 0.99 9.60 -14.48
CA ALA A 93 -0.01 8.92 -13.68
C ALA A 93 0.10 9.30 -12.20
N ALA A 94 1.32 9.43 -11.71
CA ALA A 94 1.62 9.83 -10.33
C ALA A 94 1.07 11.24 -10.02
N ASP A 95 1.38 12.22 -10.88
CA ASP A 95 0.94 13.61 -10.78
C ASP A 95 -0.60 13.70 -10.81
N ALA A 96 -1.24 12.95 -11.71
CA ALA A 96 -2.70 12.92 -11.83
C ALA A 96 -3.39 12.36 -10.56
N LEU A 97 -2.86 11.27 -10.00
CA LEU A 97 -3.37 10.67 -8.76
C LEU A 97 -3.20 11.61 -7.57
N ILE A 98 -2.02 12.22 -7.42
CA ILE A 98 -1.76 13.17 -6.33
C ILE A 98 -2.63 14.42 -6.48
N ALA A 99 -2.85 14.93 -7.69
CA ALA A 99 -3.74 16.06 -7.93
C ALA A 99 -5.18 15.73 -7.54
N LYS A 100 -5.69 14.55 -7.93
CA LYS A 100 -7.03 14.08 -7.56
C LYS A 100 -7.16 13.86 -6.05
N ALA A 101 -6.20 13.19 -5.41
CA ALA A 101 -6.16 12.97 -3.97
C ALA A 101 -6.13 14.29 -3.19
N SER A 102 -5.33 15.26 -3.65
CA SER A 102 -5.25 16.60 -3.06
C SER A 102 -6.56 17.36 -3.19
N LYS A 103 -7.26 17.23 -4.33
CA LYS A 103 -8.60 17.81 -4.51
C LYS A 103 -9.60 17.16 -3.55
N LEU A 104 -9.62 15.83 -3.49
CA LEU A 104 -10.48 15.07 -2.58
C LEU A 104 -10.25 15.45 -1.12
N ALA A 105 -9.00 15.56 -0.69
CA ALA A 105 -8.66 16.01 0.66
C ALA A 105 -9.24 17.41 0.96
N ARG A 106 -9.16 18.35 0.02
CA ARG A 106 -9.77 19.68 0.17
C ARG A 106 -11.30 19.62 0.21
N ASP A 107 -11.91 18.87 -0.71
CA ASP A 107 -13.38 18.72 -0.78
C ASP A 107 -13.95 18.07 0.50
N ARG A 108 -13.15 17.26 1.19
CA ARG A 108 -13.49 16.61 2.46
C ARG A 108 -12.94 17.34 3.68
N ASP A 109 -12.56 18.61 3.58
CA ASP A 109 -11.94 19.42 4.66
C ASP A 109 -10.89 18.68 5.48
N CYS A 110 -10.04 17.89 4.82
CA CYS A 110 -8.94 17.21 5.46
C CYS A 110 -7.84 18.21 5.79
N ARG A 111 -7.26 18.08 6.99
CA ARG A 111 -6.11 18.89 7.40
C ARG A 111 -4.86 18.58 6.59
N TYR A 112 -4.71 17.33 6.17
CA TYR A 112 -3.58 16.89 5.37
C TYR A 112 -3.95 15.66 4.55
N LEU A 113 -3.16 15.44 3.49
CA LEU A 113 -3.04 14.20 2.73
C LEU A 113 -1.71 13.54 3.13
N GLU A 114 -1.75 12.30 3.58
CA GLU A 114 -0.56 11.50 3.90
C GLU A 114 -0.44 10.34 2.91
N VAL A 115 0.65 10.31 2.15
CA VAL A 115 0.98 9.20 1.24
C VAL A 115 2.16 8.43 1.84
N ARG A 116 1.94 7.16 2.16
CA ARG A 116 2.94 6.28 2.79
C ARG A 116 3.57 5.37 1.75
N ALA A 117 4.75 5.74 1.29
CA ALA A 117 5.49 5.04 0.24
C ALA A 117 6.89 4.64 0.72
N LEU A 118 7.44 3.59 0.09
CA LEU A 118 8.81 3.14 0.33
C LEU A 118 9.84 4.11 -0.24
N GLU A 119 9.56 4.64 -1.42
CA GLU A 119 10.38 5.63 -2.09
C GLU A 119 9.65 6.97 -2.13
N PRO A 120 10.37 8.10 -1.95
CA PRO A 120 9.76 9.40 -2.03
C PRO A 120 9.29 9.66 -3.47
N TYR A 121 8.04 10.07 -3.60
CA TYR A 121 7.54 10.63 -4.85
C TYR A 121 8.10 12.04 -5.03
N SER A 122 8.55 12.35 -6.26
CA SER A 122 9.21 13.59 -6.61
C SER A 122 8.23 14.77 -6.64
N ALA A 123 7.97 15.35 -5.48
CA ALA A 123 7.23 16.61 -5.33
C ALA A 123 7.79 17.42 -4.15
N PRO A 124 7.62 18.75 -4.14
CA PRO A 124 8.10 19.63 -3.07
C PRO A 124 7.21 19.53 -1.82
N HIS A 125 6.89 18.31 -1.38
CA HIS A 125 6.11 18.06 -0.17
C HIS A 125 7.03 17.73 1.00
N PRO A 126 6.64 18.04 2.25
CA PRO A 126 7.36 17.56 3.42
C PRO A 126 7.43 16.02 3.40
N ILE A 127 8.62 15.48 3.64
CA ILE A 127 8.87 14.04 3.71
C ILE A 127 9.26 13.68 5.14
N GLU A 128 8.53 12.73 5.71
CA GLU A 128 8.79 12.17 7.02
C GLU A 128 9.46 10.79 6.88
N THR A 129 10.66 10.63 7.43
CA THR A 129 11.49 9.41 7.27
C THR A 129 11.66 8.59 8.56
N HIS A 130 10.83 8.86 9.57
CA HIS A 130 10.92 8.22 10.88
C HIS A 130 10.44 6.77 10.91
N LYS A 131 9.77 6.28 9.85
CA LYS A 131 9.29 4.91 9.73
C LYS A 131 10.33 4.01 9.05
N VAL A 132 10.54 2.82 9.59
CA VAL A 132 11.52 1.85 9.08
C VAL A 132 10.86 0.50 8.86
N VAL A 133 11.04 -0.07 7.67
CA VAL A 133 10.57 -1.41 7.32
C VAL A 133 11.74 -2.35 7.12
N MET A 134 11.72 -3.50 7.80
CA MET A 134 12.73 -4.55 7.61
C MET A 134 12.31 -5.45 6.45
N ARG A 135 12.91 -5.27 5.26
CA ARG A 135 12.67 -6.12 4.09
C ARG A 135 13.80 -7.10 3.90
N ARG A 136 13.47 -8.34 3.54
CA ARG A 136 14.43 -9.34 3.10
C ARG A 136 13.97 -9.94 1.79
N LYS A 137 14.85 -9.88 0.79
CA LYS A 137 14.64 -10.61 -0.46
C LYS A 137 14.66 -12.11 -0.17
N LEU A 138 13.64 -12.81 -0.65
CA LEU A 138 13.61 -14.26 -0.59
C LEU A 138 14.47 -14.81 -1.73
N ASP A 139 15.15 -15.92 -1.44
CA ASP A 139 16.05 -16.63 -2.34
C ASP A 139 15.71 -18.13 -2.23
N GLU A 140 16.38 -18.95 -3.04
CA GLU A 140 16.28 -20.40 -2.95
C GLU A 140 16.48 -20.89 -1.51
N PRO A 141 15.67 -21.84 -1.01
CA PRO A 141 15.62 -22.19 0.42
C PRO A 141 16.99 -22.45 1.07
N ASP A 142 17.87 -23.16 0.38
CA ASP A 142 19.22 -23.48 0.87
C ASP A 142 20.13 -22.26 0.94
N ALA A 143 20.03 -21.36 -0.04
CA ALA A 143 20.79 -20.11 -0.06
C ALA A 143 20.30 -19.18 1.07
N LEU A 144 18.98 -19.05 1.21
CA LEU A 144 18.35 -18.30 2.29
C LEU A 144 18.75 -18.84 3.66
N TRP A 145 18.74 -20.17 3.84
CA TRP A 145 19.18 -20.80 5.08
C TRP A 145 20.64 -20.50 5.42
N LYS A 146 21.53 -20.62 4.42
CA LYS A 146 22.97 -20.36 4.59
C LYS A 146 23.27 -18.90 4.91
N SER A 147 22.45 -17.96 4.43
CA SER A 147 22.62 -16.52 4.71
C SER A 147 22.25 -16.10 6.15
N PHE A 148 21.53 -16.93 6.92
CA PHE A 148 21.36 -16.66 8.36
C PHE A 148 22.68 -16.79 9.12
N SER A 149 22.85 -16.05 10.22
CA SER A 149 24.01 -16.24 11.10
C SER A 149 23.99 -17.61 11.77
N ALA A 150 25.16 -18.11 12.20
CA ALA A 150 25.26 -19.38 12.93
C ALA A 150 24.36 -19.40 14.19
N LYS A 151 24.24 -18.25 14.88
CA LYS A 151 23.36 -18.08 16.04
C LYS A 151 21.89 -18.31 15.68
N VAL A 152 21.39 -17.67 14.62
CA VAL A 152 20.00 -17.81 14.18
C VAL A 152 19.69 -19.25 13.76
N ARG A 153 20.58 -19.88 12.97
CA ARG A 153 20.41 -21.29 12.57
C ARG A 153 20.35 -22.24 13.78
N ASN A 154 21.19 -22.01 14.79
CA ASN A 154 21.19 -22.83 16.01
C ASN A 154 19.88 -22.69 16.81
N GLN A 155 19.32 -21.48 16.88
CA GLN A 155 18.03 -21.24 17.55
C GLN A 155 16.87 -21.93 16.83
N ILE A 156 16.83 -21.86 15.50
CA ILE A 156 15.80 -22.53 14.69
C ILE A 156 15.89 -24.05 14.88
N ARG A 157 17.08 -24.65 14.76
CA ARG A 157 17.29 -26.09 14.97
C ARG A 157 16.93 -26.56 16.37
N LYS A 158 17.14 -25.72 17.38
CA LYS A 158 16.72 -26.03 18.75
C LYS A 158 15.21 -26.18 18.81
N ALA A 159 14.44 -25.24 18.25
CA ALA A 159 12.98 -25.33 18.20
C ALA A 159 12.49 -26.62 17.51
N GLU A 160 13.13 -27.00 16.40
CA GLU A 160 12.83 -28.24 15.67
C GLU A 160 13.12 -29.49 16.52
N LYS A 161 14.27 -29.52 17.20
CA LYS A 161 14.68 -30.64 18.08
C LYS A 161 13.75 -30.82 19.27
N GLU A 162 13.24 -29.73 19.84
CA GLU A 162 12.25 -29.75 20.92
C GLU A 162 10.82 -30.09 20.42
N GLY A 163 10.65 -30.41 19.13
CA GLY A 163 9.37 -30.86 18.58
C GLY A 163 8.35 -29.75 18.33
N LEU A 164 8.76 -28.47 18.32
CA LEU A 164 7.87 -27.37 17.99
C LEU A 164 7.39 -27.47 16.52
N ARG A 165 6.14 -27.11 16.28
CA ARG A 165 5.48 -27.17 14.97
C ARG A 165 4.66 -25.90 14.75
N ALA A 166 4.76 -25.34 13.55
CA ALA A 166 3.86 -24.30 13.07
C ALA A 166 2.61 -24.95 12.44
N ARG A 167 1.44 -24.34 12.64
CA ARG A 167 0.19 -24.67 11.95
C ARG A 167 -0.43 -23.37 11.46
N ILE A 168 -0.94 -23.37 10.23
CA ILE A 168 -1.75 -22.28 9.70
C ILE A 168 -3.20 -22.61 10.06
N GLY A 169 -3.90 -21.65 10.65
CA GLY A 169 -5.31 -21.76 11.06
C GLY A 169 -6.27 -21.60 9.90
#